data_AF-X1TP82-F1
#
_entry.id   AF-X1TP82-F1
#
_cell.length_a   1.000
_cell.length_b   1.000
_cell.length_c   1.000
_cell.angle_alpha   90.00
_cell.angle_beta   90.00
_cell.angle_gamma   90.00
#
_symmetry.space_group_name_H-M   'P 1'
#
loop_
_entity.id
_entity.type
_entity.pdbx_description
1 polymer ?
#
loop_
_entity_poly.entity_id
_entity_poly.type
_entity_poly.pdbx_seq_one_letter_code
_entity_poly.pdbx_strand_id
1 'polypeptide(L)'
;MNSEISQDLVIELKSQGRNTIPVIGSGNIVTIHGNNGVGKSMAATLLEIASGNYIFENENRFQKLANVIESCEIHFKNKGNLLFKVILKPHLWNFDKNLNRVNPLTLGKFFKGEQKREKEIDFDEFRQNINIRTIRGSESLQQQIIFFKDVFVAKISQKLKKLEK
;
A
#
# COMPACT_ATOMS: atom_id res chain seq x y z
N MET A 1 -10.69 22.26 -24.36
CA MET A 1 -11.51 21.40 -23.47
C MET A 1 -10.91 20.01 -23.54
N ASN A 2 -10.00 19.66 -22.63
CA ASN A 2 -9.44 18.31 -22.56
C ASN A 2 -10.22 17.55 -21.50
N SER A 3 -10.89 16.49 -21.93
CA SER A 3 -11.58 15.53 -21.07
C SER A 3 -10.56 14.84 -20.15
N GLU A 4 -10.65 15.10 -18.85
CA GLU A 4 -9.93 14.33 -17.84
C GLU A 4 -10.47 12.90 -17.83
N ILE A 5 -9.61 11.96 -18.21
CA ILE A 5 -9.91 10.53 -18.20
C ILE A 5 -9.81 10.09 -16.74
N SER A 6 -10.94 10.06 -16.04
CA SER A 6 -11.06 9.34 -14.77
C SER A 6 -10.94 7.84 -15.01
N GLN A 7 -10.10 7.16 -14.23
CA GLN A 7 -9.93 5.71 -14.29
C GLN A 7 -10.23 5.08 -12.93
N ASP A 8 -11.13 4.10 -12.93
CA ASP A 8 -11.29 3.14 -11.84
C ASP A 8 -10.14 2.13 -11.90
N LEU A 9 -9.21 2.19 -10.93
CA LEU A 9 -8.06 1.29 -10.88
C LEU A 9 -8.32 0.14 -9.89
N VAL A 10 -8.61 -1.05 -10.41
CA VAL A 10 -8.60 -2.28 -9.61
C VAL A 10 -7.21 -2.89 -9.65
N ILE A 11 -6.55 -2.93 -8.49
CA ILE A 11 -5.23 -3.56 -8.37
C ILE A 11 -5.42 -5.01 -7.98
N GLU A 12 -5.38 -5.88 -8.99
CA GLU A 12 -5.32 -7.32 -8.79
C GLU A 12 -3.86 -7.80 -8.85
N LEU A 13 -3.32 -8.14 -7.69
CA LEU A 13 -1.99 -8.74 -7.55
C LEU A 13 -2.06 -10.21 -7.99
N LYS A 14 -1.87 -10.49 -9.28
CA LYS A 14 -1.89 -11.85 -9.83
C LYS A 14 -0.64 -12.62 -9.44
N SER A 15 -0.81 -13.67 -8.64
CA SER A 15 0.14 -14.78 -8.57
C SER A 15 -0.16 -15.77 -9.71
N GLN A 16 0.85 -16.45 -10.25
CA GLN A 16 0.70 -17.26 -11.46
C GLN A 16 -0.51 -18.22 -11.38
N GLY A 17 -1.51 -17.99 -12.24
CA GLY A 17 -2.48 -19.02 -12.63
C GLY A 17 -3.97 -18.69 -12.48
N ARG A 18 -4.43 -17.81 -11.58
CA ARG A 18 -5.87 -17.48 -11.41
C ARG A 18 -6.05 -16.09 -10.78
N ASN A 19 -7.21 -15.47 -10.99
CA ASN A 19 -7.70 -14.30 -10.24
C ASN A 19 -7.75 -14.66 -8.74
N THR A 20 -6.60 -14.55 -8.09
CA THR A 20 -6.37 -15.01 -6.72
C THR A 20 -5.88 -13.83 -5.92
N ILE A 21 -6.63 -13.49 -4.89
CA ILE A 21 -6.20 -12.49 -3.91
C ILE A 21 -4.93 -13.04 -3.26
N PRO A 22 -3.78 -12.33 -3.36
CA PRO A 22 -2.50 -12.88 -2.91
C PRO A 22 -2.46 -13.01 -1.39
N VAL A 23 -1.69 -13.98 -0.91
CA VAL A 23 -1.40 -14.15 0.52
C VAL A 23 -0.05 -13.49 0.83
N ILE A 24 -0.06 -12.41 1.62
CA ILE A 24 1.13 -11.65 2.02
C ILE A 24 1.47 -11.98 3.48
N GLY A 25 2.70 -12.43 3.71
CA GLY A 25 3.24 -12.67 5.05
C GLY A 25 3.98 -11.45 5.60
N SER A 26 3.99 -11.29 6.93
CA SER A 26 4.81 -10.27 7.57
C SER A 26 6.29 -10.45 7.23
N GLY A 27 6.92 -9.37 6.77
CA GLY A 27 8.33 -9.35 6.38
C GLY A 27 8.65 -10.16 5.13
N ASN A 28 7.65 -10.49 4.31
CA ASN A 28 7.84 -11.02 2.96
C ASN A 28 8.07 -9.87 1.98
N ILE A 29 8.87 -10.13 0.95
CA ILE A 29 8.96 -9.27 -0.23
C ILE A 29 7.90 -9.76 -1.23
N VAL A 30 7.09 -8.84 -1.74
CA VAL A 30 6.09 -9.11 -2.78
C VAL A 30 6.57 -8.46 -4.06
N THR A 31 6.73 -9.27 -5.11
CA THR A 31 7.11 -8.78 -6.44
C THR A 31 5.88 -8.70 -7.33
N ILE A 32 5.61 -7.50 -7.86
CA ILE A 32 4.51 -7.27 -8.80
C ILE A 32 5.07 -7.40 -10.22
N HIS A 33 4.62 -8.42 -10.96
CA HIS A 33 5.01 -8.66 -12.36
C HIS A 33 3.89 -8.27 -13.34
N GLY A 34 4.26 -7.91 -14.57
CA GLY A 34 3.33 -7.55 -15.62
C GLY A 34 3.98 -6.67 -16.70
N ASN A 35 3.30 -6.50 -17.83
CA ASN A 35 3.80 -5.72 -18.96
C ASN A 35 4.04 -4.25 -18.61
N ASN A 36 4.78 -3.53 -19.45
CA ASN A 36 4.94 -2.08 -19.29
C ASN A 36 3.56 -1.39 -19.45
N GLY A 37 3.32 -0.34 -18.66
CA GLY A 37 2.07 0.42 -18.71
C GLY A 37 0.87 -0.15 -17.94
N VAL A 38 0.93 -1.37 -17.38
CA VAL A 38 -0.22 -2.00 -16.68
C VAL A 38 -0.44 -1.52 -15.23
N GLY A 39 0.16 -0.39 -14.82
CA GLY A 39 -0.11 0.20 -13.51
C GLY A 39 0.64 -0.39 -12.30
N LYS A 40 1.65 -1.25 -12.49
CA LYS A 40 2.40 -1.90 -11.37
C LYS A 40 2.97 -0.91 -10.34
N SER A 41 3.64 0.14 -10.81
CA SER A 41 4.24 1.14 -9.92
C SER A 41 3.19 1.96 -9.18
N MET A 42 2.07 2.25 -9.86
CA MET A 42 0.93 2.92 -9.25
C MET A 42 0.34 2.05 -8.14
N ALA A 43 0.22 0.75 -8.41
CA ALA A 43 -0.32 -0.19 -7.46
C ALA A 43 0.45 -0.28 -6.16
N ALA A 44 1.77 -0.44 -6.25
CA ALA A 44 2.63 -0.45 -5.07
C ALA A 44 2.57 0.88 -4.30
N THR A 45 2.56 2.00 -5.04
CA THR A 45 2.50 3.35 -4.45
C THR A 45 1.20 3.57 -3.67
N LEU A 46 0.04 3.26 -4.24
CA LEU A 46 -1.25 3.42 -3.58
C LEU A 46 -1.37 2.54 -2.34
N LEU A 47 -0.83 1.32 -2.39
CA LEU A 47 -0.82 0.42 -1.26
C LEU A 47 0.12 0.90 -0.13
N GLU A 48 1.27 1.47 -0.48
CA GLU A 48 2.19 2.09 0.49
C GLU A 48 1.56 3.36 1.13
N ILE A 49 0.87 4.18 0.34
CA ILE A 49 0.09 5.33 0.82
C ILE A 49 -1.00 4.85 1.79
N ALA A 50 -1.75 3.80 1.45
CA ALA A 50 -2.77 3.21 2.30
C ALA A 50 -2.23 2.72 3.66
N SER A 51 -0.97 2.26 3.70
CA SER A 51 -0.30 1.88 4.95
C SER A 51 0.25 3.07 5.75
N GLY A 52 0.19 4.29 5.20
CA GLY A 52 0.69 5.52 5.83
C GLY A 52 2.21 5.71 5.78
N ASN A 53 2.91 4.90 4.99
CA ASN A 53 4.37 4.90 4.94
C ASN A 53 4.94 5.71 3.76
N TYR A 54 4.09 6.08 2.80
CA TYR A 54 4.53 6.86 1.64
C TYR A 54 4.73 8.34 2.01
N ILE A 55 5.90 8.87 1.65
CA ILE A 55 6.23 10.29 1.77
C ILE A 55 6.42 10.83 0.35
N PHE A 56 5.67 11.86 0.00
CA PHE A 56 5.81 12.55 -1.27
C PHE A 56 7.03 13.46 -1.24
N GLU A 57 7.68 13.65 -2.39
CA GLU A 57 8.78 14.63 -2.51
C GLU A 57 8.27 16.06 -2.27
N ASN A 58 7.04 16.34 -2.69
CA ASN A 58 6.37 17.63 -2.57
C ASN A 58 4.88 17.52 -2.91
N GLU A 59 4.13 18.59 -2.65
CA GLU A 59 2.70 18.71 -2.95
C GLU A 59 2.37 18.55 -4.44
N ASN A 60 3.25 19.00 -5.35
CA ASN A 60 3.02 18.87 -6.79
C ASN A 60 2.99 17.40 -7.23
N ARG A 61 3.85 16.54 -6.66
CA ARG A 61 3.81 15.09 -6.89
C ARG A 61 2.52 14.48 -6.36
N PHE A 62 2.04 14.94 -5.22
CA PHE A 62 0.76 14.53 -4.66
C PHE A 62 -0.40 14.89 -5.60
N GLN A 63 -0.51 16.16 -6.01
CA GLN A 63 -1.56 16.65 -6.90
C GLN A 63 -1.62 15.86 -8.22
N LYS A 64 -0.46 15.59 -8.82
CA LYS A 64 -0.37 14.78 -10.04
C LYS A 64 -0.92 13.36 -9.88
N LEU A 65 -0.84 12.78 -8.69
CA LEU A 65 -1.38 11.45 -8.41
C LEU A 65 -2.86 11.52 -8.05
N ALA A 66 -3.23 12.42 -7.14
CA ALA A 66 -4.59 12.58 -6.62
C ALA A 66 -5.60 12.90 -7.73
N ASN A 67 -5.21 13.73 -8.71
CA ASN A 67 -6.11 14.19 -9.77
C ASN A 67 -6.29 13.18 -10.91
N VAL A 68 -5.50 12.10 -10.93
CA VAL A 68 -5.55 11.09 -12.01
C VAL A 68 -6.43 9.90 -11.64
N ILE A 69 -6.65 9.66 -10.35
CA ILE A 69 -7.32 8.45 -9.85
C ILE A 69 -8.54 8.85 -9.05
N GLU A 70 -9.72 8.52 -9.58
CA GLU A 70 -10.98 8.72 -8.88
C GLU A 70 -11.11 7.70 -7.75
N SER A 71 -10.97 6.42 -8.05
CA SER A 71 -11.10 5.36 -7.06
C SER A 71 -10.06 4.26 -7.25
N CYS A 72 -9.68 3.63 -6.15
CA CYS A 72 -8.83 2.45 -6.21
C CYS A 72 -9.25 1.43 -5.14
N GLU A 73 -9.46 0.18 -5.57
CA GLU A 73 -9.79 -0.94 -4.69
C GLU A 73 -8.62 -1.93 -4.67
N ILE A 74 -8.15 -2.27 -3.46
CA ILE A 74 -7.01 -3.17 -3.24
C ILE A 74 -7.43 -4.29 -2.31
N HIS A 75 -7.26 -5.54 -2.77
CA HIS A 75 -7.53 -6.74 -1.99
C HIS A 75 -6.28 -7.58 -1.81
N PHE A 76 -6.01 -8.01 -0.58
CA PHE A 76 -4.96 -8.99 -0.29
C PHE A 76 -5.32 -9.78 0.98
N LYS A 77 -4.79 -10.99 1.11
CA LYS A 77 -4.96 -11.83 2.30
C LYS A 77 -3.67 -11.85 3.09
N ASN A 78 -3.76 -12.03 4.41
CA ASN A 78 -2.60 -12.38 5.21
C ASN A 78 -2.39 -13.91 5.26
N LYS A 79 -1.26 -14.37 5.83
CA LYS A 79 -0.98 -15.81 6.03
C LYS A 79 -2.05 -16.58 6.81
N GLY A 80 -2.87 -15.90 7.61
CA GLY A 80 -4.02 -16.49 8.31
C GLY A 80 -5.28 -16.55 7.43
N ASN A 81 -5.18 -16.31 6.12
CA ASN A 81 -6.28 -16.25 5.17
C ASN A 81 -7.30 -15.11 5.46
N LEU A 82 -6.95 -14.18 6.33
CA LEU A 82 -7.75 -13.00 6.63
C LEU A 82 -7.64 -12.02 5.46
N LEU A 83 -8.77 -11.63 4.90
CA LEU A 83 -8.87 -10.67 3.82
C LEU A 83 -8.76 -9.25 4.37
N PHE A 84 -7.92 -8.46 3.72
CA PHE A 84 -7.87 -7.03 3.84
C PHE A 84 -8.35 -6.43 2.52
N LYS A 85 -9.27 -5.47 2.63
CA LYS A 85 -9.78 -4.69 1.52
C LYS A 85 -9.61 -3.22 1.84
N VAL A 86 -9.06 -2.47 0.90
CA VAL A 86 -8.90 -1.02 1.00
C VAL A 86 -9.58 -0.37 -0.20
N ILE A 87 -10.46 0.59 0.07
CA ILE A 87 -11.06 1.44 -0.96
C ILE A 87 -10.52 2.85 -0.76
N LEU A 88 -9.69 3.29 -1.70
CA LEU A 88 -9.07 4.61 -1.71
C LEU A 88 -9.83 5.55 -2.65
N LYS A 89 -9.86 6.84 -2.29
CA LYS A 89 -10.41 7.91 -3.14
C LYS A 89 -9.40 9.07 -3.30
N PRO A 90 -8.37 8.91 -4.15
CA PRO A 90 -7.27 9.87 -4.21
C PRO A 90 -7.66 11.31 -4.48
N HIS A 91 -8.66 11.55 -5.32
CA HIS A 91 -9.20 12.89 -5.59
C HIS A 91 -9.80 13.61 -4.35
N LEU A 92 -10.09 12.89 -3.27
CA LEU A 92 -10.61 13.44 -2.00
C LEU A 92 -9.55 13.55 -0.91
N TRP A 93 -8.29 13.22 -1.21
CA TRP A 93 -7.22 13.22 -0.23
C TRP A 93 -6.81 14.63 0.19
N ASN A 94 -6.56 14.81 1.48
CA ASN A 94 -5.94 16.02 1.99
C ASN A 94 -4.44 15.80 2.19
N PHE A 95 -3.62 16.68 1.63
CA PHE A 95 -2.18 16.63 1.78
C PHE A 95 -1.73 17.39 3.04
N ASP A 96 -0.98 16.70 3.90
CA ASP A 96 -0.29 17.30 5.04
C ASP A 96 1.09 17.80 4.59
N LYS A 97 1.24 19.12 4.46
CA LYS A 97 2.47 19.78 4.02
C LYS A 97 3.62 19.65 5.03
N ASN A 98 3.32 19.51 6.31
CA ASN A 98 4.36 19.41 7.35
C ASN A 98 5.03 18.04 7.30
N LEU A 99 4.27 17.02 6.91
CA LEU A 99 4.70 15.63 6.92
C LEU A 99 4.89 15.05 5.51
N ASN A 100 4.63 15.85 4.48
CA ASN A 100 4.65 15.50 3.07
C ASN A 100 3.91 14.18 2.76
N ARG A 101 2.72 14.00 3.33
CA ARG A 101 1.95 12.76 3.23
C ARG A 101 0.46 13.03 3.19
N VAL A 102 -0.32 12.02 2.83
CA VAL A 102 -1.78 12.12 2.86
C VAL A 102 -2.27 12.03 4.31
N ASN A 103 -3.25 12.85 4.67
CA ASN A 103 -3.94 12.75 5.94
C ASN A 103 -4.69 11.39 6.00
N PRO A 104 -4.37 10.52 6.98
CA PRO A 104 -4.96 9.19 7.04
C PRO A 104 -6.49 9.16 7.09
N LEU A 105 -7.11 10.18 7.68
CA LEU A 105 -8.57 10.30 7.78
C LEU A 105 -9.25 10.52 6.43
N THR A 106 -8.49 10.90 5.40
CA THR A 106 -8.99 11.16 4.05
C THR A 106 -8.70 10.03 3.07
N LEU A 107 -7.94 9.00 3.48
CA LEU A 107 -7.47 7.94 2.57
C LEU A 107 -8.63 7.18 1.91
N GLY A 108 -9.68 6.88 2.68
CA GLY A 108 -10.84 6.13 2.24
C GLY A 108 -11.33 5.17 3.31
N LYS A 109 -11.70 3.95 2.92
CA LYS A 109 -12.26 2.93 3.81
C LYS A 109 -11.40 1.69 3.86
N PHE A 110 -11.28 1.11 5.05
CA PHE A 110 -10.49 -0.09 5.31
C PHE A 110 -11.40 -1.19 5.83
N PHE A 111 -11.15 -2.42 5.41
CA PHE A 111 -11.95 -3.57 5.78
C PHE A 111 -11.07 -4.78 6.09
N LYS A 112 -11.53 -5.59 7.02
CA LYS A 112 -10.85 -6.80 7.48
C LYS A 112 -11.88 -7.89 7.80
N GLY A 113 -11.61 -9.12 7.38
CA GLY A 113 -12.48 -10.25 7.69
C GLY A 113 -12.29 -11.45 6.79
N GLU A 114 -13.31 -12.30 6.73
CA GLU A 114 -13.38 -13.38 5.74
C GLU A 114 -14.04 -12.85 4.46
N GLN A 115 -13.80 -13.51 3.34
CA GLN A 115 -14.40 -13.12 2.07
C GLN A 115 -15.93 -13.12 2.16
N LYS A 116 -16.58 -12.00 1.80
CA LYS A 116 -18.02 -11.73 1.94
C LYS A 116 -18.50 -11.48 3.39
N ARG A 117 -17.60 -11.40 4.36
CA ARG A 117 -17.88 -11.10 5.79
C ARG A 117 -16.87 -10.09 6.33
N GLU A 118 -16.52 -9.11 5.52
CA GLU A 118 -15.57 -8.06 5.88
C GLU A 118 -16.24 -7.03 6.79
N LYS A 119 -15.55 -6.62 7.86
CA LYS A 119 -15.96 -5.50 8.73
C LYS A 119 -15.13 -4.28 8.39
N GLU A 120 -15.76 -3.11 8.37
CA GLU A 120 -15.05 -1.83 8.28
C GLU A 120 -14.20 -1.65 9.54
N ILE A 121 -12.94 -1.28 9.35
CA ILE A 121 -11.97 -0.98 10.41
C ILE A 121 -11.41 0.42 10.18
N ASP A 122 -10.87 1.03 11.23
CA ASP A 122 -10.19 2.31 11.09
C ASP A 122 -8.76 2.16 10.55
N PHE A 123 -8.15 3.30 10.25
CA PHE A 123 -6.79 3.37 9.74
C PHE A 123 -5.76 2.83 10.74
N ASP A 124 -5.94 3.07 12.04
CA ASP A 124 -4.98 2.68 13.07
C ASP A 124 -4.97 1.15 13.23
N GLU A 125 -6.13 0.50 13.26
CA GLU A 125 -6.23 -0.95 13.21
C GLU A 125 -5.60 -1.51 11.93
N PHE A 126 -5.88 -0.89 10.77
CA PHE A 126 -5.27 -1.32 9.51
C PHE A 126 -3.74 -1.27 9.58
N ARG A 127 -3.17 -0.14 10.01
CA ARG A 127 -1.72 0.09 10.12
C ARG A 127 -1.03 -0.81 11.15
N GLN A 128 -1.71 -1.18 12.23
CA GLN A 128 -1.17 -2.15 13.20
C GLN A 128 -1.02 -3.55 12.61
N ASN A 129 -1.88 -3.92 11.65
CA ASN A 129 -1.85 -5.22 11.00
C ASN A 129 -0.96 -5.23 9.74
N ILE A 130 -0.86 -4.08 9.06
CA ILE A 130 -0.30 -3.96 7.72
C ILE A 130 0.80 -2.90 7.70
N ASN A 131 2.01 -3.32 7.36
CA ASN A 131 3.16 -2.42 7.16
C ASN A 131 3.75 -2.69 5.77
N ILE A 132 3.66 -1.70 4.87
CA ILE A 132 4.05 -1.83 3.47
C ILE A 132 5.05 -0.74 3.12
N ARG A 133 6.10 -1.12 2.42
CA ARG A 133 7.09 -0.19 1.86
C ARG A 133 7.45 -0.67 0.47
N THR A 134 7.41 0.23 -0.51
CA THR A 134 7.73 -0.12 -1.91
C THR A 134 9.22 0.05 -2.12
N ILE A 135 9.84 -0.93 -2.78
CA ILE A 135 11.21 -0.80 -3.31
C ILE A 135 11.07 -0.57 -4.80
N ARG A 136 11.52 0.58 -5.28
CA ARG A 136 11.50 0.89 -6.71
C ARG A 136 12.87 0.54 -7.30
N GLY A 137 12.88 -0.15 -8.44
CA GLY A 137 14.14 -0.55 -9.11
C GLY A 137 15.02 0.62 -9.57
N SER A 138 14.50 1.86 -9.55
CA SER A 138 15.26 3.10 -9.79
C SER A 138 15.93 3.67 -8.54
N GLU A 139 15.79 3.03 -7.37
CA GLU A 139 16.47 3.45 -6.13
C GLU A 139 17.94 3.09 -6.19
N SER A 140 18.80 3.99 -5.68
CA SER A 140 20.23 3.74 -5.58
C SER A 140 20.53 2.55 -4.65
N LEU A 141 21.64 1.85 -4.89
CA LEU A 141 22.09 0.73 -4.05
C LEU A 141 22.18 1.11 -2.56
N GLN A 142 22.58 2.35 -2.25
CA GLN A 142 22.66 2.86 -0.87
C GLN A 142 21.27 2.95 -0.22
N GLN A 143 20.25 3.42 -0.95
CA GLN A 143 18.87 3.47 -0.46
C GLN A 143 18.31 2.06 -0.22
N GLN A 144 18.63 1.12 -1.11
CA GLN A 144 18.25 -0.28 -0.94
C GLN A 144 18.94 -0.92 0.29
N ILE A 145 20.21 -0.63 0.53
CA ILE A 145 20.97 -1.15 1.70
C ILE A 145 20.41 -0.61 3.02
N ILE A 146 20.14 0.70 3.11
CA ILE A 146 19.52 1.31 4.30
C ILE A 146 18.16 0.67 4.57
N PHE A 147 17.37 0.44 3.51
CA PHE A 147 16.09 -0.26 3.61
C PHE A 147 16.24 -1.68 4.18
N PHE A 148 17.17 -2.49 3.65
CA PHE A 148 17.37 -3.84 4.15
C PHE A 148 17.80 -3.84 5.62
N LYS A 149 18.62 -2.86 6.03
CA LYS A 149 19.00 -2.67 7.42
C LYS A 149 17.79 -2.38 8.31
N ASP A 150 16.90 -1.47 7.92
CA ASP A 150 15.70 -1.13 8.69
C ASP A 150 14.76 -2.34 8.87
N VAL A 151 14.52 -3.09 7.79
CA VAL A 151 13.70 -4.32 7.83
C VAL A 151 14.34 -5.37 8.73
N PHE A 152 15.67 -5.52 8.65
CA PHE A 152 16.41 -6.48 9.44
C PHE A 152 16.38 -6.13 10.93
N VAL A 153 16.60 -4.86 11.28
CA VAL A 153 16.50 -4.35 12.66
C VAL A 153 15.09 -4.56 13.21
N ALA A 154 14.05 -4.22 12.44
CA ALA A 154 12.66 -4.43 12.87
C ALA A 154 12.36 -5.92 13.16
N LYS A 155 12.85 -6.83 12.31
CA LYS A 155 12.71 -8.28 12.54
C LYS A 155 13.46 -8.77 13.77
N ILE A 156 14.68 -8.27 14.01
CA ILE A 156 15.44 -8.61 15.21
C ILE A 156 14.71 -8.12 16.46
N SER A 157 14.29 -6.85 16.49
CA SER A 157 13.56 -6.29 17.62
C SER A 157 12.25 -7.04 17.91
N GLN A 158 11.54 -7.47 16.88
CA GLN A 158 10.32 -8.28 17.03
C GLN A 158 10.63 -9.68 17.60
N LYS A 159 11.74 -10.30 17.21
CA LYS A 159 12.19 -11.58 17.79
C LYS A 159 12.63 -11.42 19.24
N LEU A 160 13.38 -10.36 19.57
CA LEU A 160 13.83 -10.09 20.93
C LEU A 160 12.65 -9.91 21.89
N LYS A 161 11.63 -9.11 21.50
CA LYS A 161 10.39 -8.95 22.30
C LYS A 161 9.59 -10.24 22.52
N LYS A 162 9.79 -11.27 21.68
CA LYS A 162 9.15 -12.58 21.86
C LYS A 162 9.94 -13.51 22.77
N LEU A 163 11.21 -13.22 23.02
CA LEU A 163 12.08 -13.97 23.93
C LEU A 163 12.03 -13.42 25.36
N GLU A 164 11.61 -12.17 25.53
CA GLU A 164 11.39 -11.51 26.83
C GLU A 164 10.00 -11.81 27.45
N LYS A 165 9.18 -12.64 26.79
CA LYS A 165 7.89 -13.17 27.28
C LYS A 165 7.99 -14.67 27.49
#